data_AF-A0A529FIU3-F1
#
_entry.id   AF-A0A529FIU3-F1
#
_cell.length_a   1.000
_cell.length_b   1.000
_cell.length_c   1.000
_cell.angle_alpha   90.00
_cell.angle_beta   90.00
_cell.angle_gamma   90.00
#
_symmetry.space_group_name_H-M   'P 1'
#
loop_
_entity.id
_entity.type
_entity.pdbx_description
1 polymer ?
#
loop_
_entity_poly.entity_id
_entity_poly.type
_entity_poly.pdbx_seq_one_letter_code
_entity_poly.pdbx_strand_id
1 'polypeptide(L)'
;LQGENYLLPVDTPDAQNLEQLTARAIRLNDVIAKFASRERQTFIFLDACRNNPVGEGASTADGLAQVEVGENIFVAFATQPGNTTVDGAGDNSPFTTALLQNIEIPGLSISDMMIRVRNETEALTLGRQVPWDQSNLREQFYFTEQQVLDPTQLSASLSRILSDPVAKEKLQVELASNDLQTAVIIVGQTLR
;
A
#
# COMPACT_ATOMS: atom_id res chain seq x y z
N LEU A 1 -9.95 -18.61 4.26
CA LEU A 1 -10.57 -19.92 4.57
C LEU A 1 -11.49 -19.76 5.77
N GLN A 2 -12.80 -19.99 5.64
CA GLN A 2 -13.75 -19.83 6.76
C GLN A 2 -13.64 -18.48 7.48
N GLY A 3 -13.38 -17.38 6.75
CA GLY A 3 -13.17 -16.07 7.39
C GLY A 3 -11.76 -15.82 7.96
N GLU A 4 -10.78 -16.68 7.67
CA GLU A 4 -9.41 -16.54 8.16
C GLU A 4 -8.38 -16.42 7.03
N ASN A 5 -7.33 -15.64 7.27
CA ASN A 5 -6.26 -15.34 6.33
C ASN A 5 -4.99 -16.11 6.70
N TYR A 6 -4.31 -16.66 5.70
CA TYR A 6 -3.14 -17.51 5.89
C TYR A 6 -1.99 -17.06 5.00
N LEU A 7 -0.77 -17.07 5.56
CA LEU A 7 0.48 -16.90 4.84
C LEU A 7 1.07 -18.28 4.59
N LEU A 8 1.36 -18.58 3.32
CA LEU A 8 1.92 -19.85 2.89
C LEU A 8 3.45 -19.71 2.74
N PRO A 9 4.26 -20.48 3.49
CA PRO A 9 5.69 -20.56 3.24
C PRO A 9 6.02 -21.06 1.83
N VAL A 10 7.20 -20.72 1.31
CA VAL A 10 7.65 -21.17 -0.02
C VAL A 10 7.87 -22.69 -0.12
N ASP A 11 8.07 -23.37 1.01
CA ASP A 11 8.19 -24.84 1.09
C ASP A 11 6.84 -25.52 1.41
N THR A 12 5.73 -24.81 1.22
CA THR A 12 4.40 -25.41 1.30
C THR A 12 4.26 -26.44 0.18
N PRO A 13 4.04 -27.72 0.49
CA PRO A 13 3.89 -28.77 -0.53
C PRO A 13 2.59 -28.55 -1.33
N ASP A 14 2.55 -29.10 -2.55
CA ASP A 14 1.31 -29.15 -3.36
C ASP A 14 0.23 -29.92 -2.59
N ALA A 15 -0.61 -29.16 -1.89
CA ALA A 15 -1.61 -29.71 -1.00
C ALA A 15 -2.76 -30.29 -1.84
N GLN A 16 -3.06 -31.58 -1.65
CA GLN A 16 -4.19 -32.23 -2.31
C GLN A 16 -5.53 -31.87 -1.65
N ASN A 17 -5.47 -31.34 -0.43
CA ASN A 17 -6.64 -30.91 0.33
C ASN A 17 -6.29 -29.74 1.26
N LEU A 18 -7.34 -29.13 1.82
CA LEU A 18 -7.22 -27.93 2.63
C LEU A 18 -6.47 -28.16 3.95
N GLU A 19 -6.62 -29.33 4.56
CA GLU A 19 -5.98 -29.68 5.83
C GLU A 19 -4.46 -29.74 5.69
N GLN A 20 -3.96 -30.33 4.59
CA GLN A 20 -2.54 -30.35 4.27
C GLN A 20 -1.99 -28.95 4.00
N LEU A 21 -2.78 -28.08 3.35
CA LEU A 21 -2.39 -26.71 3.07
C LEU A 21 -2.26 -25.89 4.37
N THR A 22 -3.25 -25.99 5.27
CA THR A 22 -3.29 -25.20 6.50
C THR A 22 -2.35 -25.72 7.58
N ALA A 23 -1.96 -27.00 7.56
CA ALA A 23 -1.07 -27.60 8.56
C ALA A 23 0.30 -26.92 8.68
N ARG A 24 0.81 -26.32 7.59
CA ARG A 24 2.09 -25.58 7.57
C ARG A 24 1.93 -24.09 7.31
N ALA A 25 0.69 -23.61 7.17
CA ALA A 25 0.39 -22.20 6.97
C ALA A 25 0.46 -21.42 8.29
N ILE A 26 0.75 -20.13 8.19
CA ILE A 26 0.73 -19.22 9.33
C ILE A 26 -0.55 -18.40 9.26
N ARG A 27 -1.37 -18.43 10.31
CA ARG A 27 -2.54 -17.55 10.42
C ARG A 27 -2.09 -16.10 10.50
N LEU A 28 -2.63 -15.25 9.64
CA LEU A 28 -2.31 -13.83 9.63
C LEU A 28 -2.70 -13.16 10.97
N ASN A 29 -3.82 -13.57 11.56
CA ASN A 29 -4.28 -13.05 12.85
C ASN A 29 -3.27 -13.34 13.98
N ASP A 30 -2.58 -14.50 13.95
CA ASP A 30 -1.53 -14.82 14.92
C ASP A 30 -0.30 -13.91 14.75
N VAL A 31 0.00 -13.47 13.52
CA VAL A 31 1.07 -12.49 13.25
C VAL A 31 0.66 -11.12 13.78
N ILE A 32 -0.55 -10.66 13.45
CA ILE A 32 -1.08 -9.36 13.88
C ILE A 32 -1.14 -9.26 15.41
N ALA A 33 -1.61 -10.31 16.08
CA ALA A 33 -1.68 -10.36 17.53
C ALA A 33 -0.31 -10.22 18.21
N LYS A 34 0.77 -10.72 17.59
CA LYS A 34 2.14 -10.57 18.12
C LYS A 34 2.65 -9.13 18.11
N PHE A 35 2.13 -8.29 17.22
CA PHE A 35 2.55 -6.90 17.08
C PHE A 35 1.55 -5.91 17.68
N ALA A 36 0.40 -6.37 18.19
CA ALA A 36 -0.57 -5.52 18.87
C ALA A 36 0.03 -4.84 20.10
N SER A 37 0.04 -3.51 20.09
CA SER A 37 0.59 -2.70 21.17
C SER A 37 -0.12 -1.35 21.22
N ARG A 38 -0.46 -0.88 22.42
CA ARG A 38 -1.01 0.46 22.61
C ARG A 38 -0.01 1.58 22.39
N GLU A 39 1.27 1.29 22.59
CA GLU A 39 2.34 2.29 22.64
C GLU A 39 3.06 2.46 21.29
N ARG A 40 2.81 1.57 20.32
CA ARG A 40 3.43 1.60 19.00
C ARG A 40 2.41 1.41 17.90
N GLN A 41 2.48 2.26 16.89
CA GLN A 41 1.74 2.05 15.65
C GLN A 41 2.40 0.93 14.85
N THR A 42 1.60 -0.04 14.40
CA THR A 42 2.08 -1.13 13.54
C THR A 42 1.40 -1.04 12.18
N PHE A 43 2.19 -1.10 11.11
CA PHE A 43 1.70 -1.09 9.74
C PHE A 43 2.02 -2.42 9.07
N ILE A 44 1.01 -3.05 8.47
CA ILE A 44 1.15 -4.33 7.78
C ILE A 44 0.61 -4.14 6.37
N PHE A 45 1.47 -4.25 5.37
CA PHE A 45 1.11 -4.17 3.96
C PHE A 45 1.20 -5.57 3.35
N LEU A 46 0.10 -6.05 2.78
CA LEU A 46 -0.01 -7.40 2.23
C LEU A 46 -0.23 -7.34 0.72
N ASP A 47 0.85 -7.62 0.00
CA ASP A 47 0.88 -7.72 -1.45
C ASP A 47 1.05 -9.19 -1.86
N ALA A 48 -0.07 -9.91 -1.92
CA ALA A 48 -0.08 -11.32 -2.21
C ALA A 48 -1.30 -11.70 -3.05
N CYS A 49 -1.10 -12.64 -3.97
CA CYS A 49 -2.17 -13.26 -4.75
C CYS A 49 -3.14 -14.00 -3.83
N ARG A 50 -4.44 -13.85 -4.08
CA ARG A 50 -5.53 -14.45 -3.29
C ARG A 50 -6.11 -15.70 -3.95
N ASN A 51 -5.31 -16.45 -4.71
CA ASN A 51 -5.75 -17.72 -5.28
C ASN A 51 -5.69 -18.81 -4.20
N ASN A 52 -6.78 -19.57 -4.04
CA ASN A 52 -6.76 -20.79 -3.24
C ASN A 52 -6.07 -21.88 -4.08
N PRO A 53 -4.90 -22.41 -3.67
CA PRO A 53 -4.16 -23.39 -4.47
C PRO A 53 -4.86 -24.77 -4.52
N VAL A 54 -5.90 -25.00 -3.70
CA VAL A 54 -6.61 -26.28 -3.65
C VAL A 54 -7.95 -26.18 -4.39
N GLY A 55 -7.87 -26.37 -5.72
CA GLY A 55 -8.99 -26.75 -6.60
C GLY A 55 -9.94 -25.63 -7.06
N GLU A 56 -10.27 -25.66 -8.36
CA GLU A 56 -11.40 -24.93 -8.97
C GLU A 56 -12.72 -25.43 -8.38
N GLY A 57 -13.15 -24.89 -7.24
CA GLY A 57 -14.41 -25.33 -6.62
C GLY A 57 -14.64 -24.86 -5.18
N ALA A 58 -13.59 -24.44 -4.48
CA ALA A 58 -13.76 -23.64 -3.27
C ALA A 58 -14.12 -22.22 -3.72
N SER A 59 -15.40 -21.87 -3.59
CA SER A 59 -15.99 -20.58 -4.00
C SER A 59 -14.99 -19.43 -4.07
N THR A 60 -14.78 -18.91 -5.27
CA THR A 60 -14.14 -17.62 -5.59
C THR A 60 -14.77 -16.42 -4.88
N ALA A 61 -15.77 -16.65 -4.02
CA ALA A 61 -16.55 -15.65 -3.32
C ALA A 61 -15.84 -15.03 -2.10
N ASP A 62 -14.84 -15.71 -1.52
CA ASP A 62 -14.27 -15.27 -0.25
C ASP A 62 -12.77 -14.97 -0.41
N GLY A 63 -12.43 -13.72 -0.75
CA GLY A 63 -11.04 -13.27 -0.64
C GLY A 63 -10.58 -13.17 0.82
N LEU A 64 -9.51 -12.43 1.10
CA LEU A 64 -9.06 -12.27 2.49
C LEU A 64 -10.21 -11.70 3.31
N ALA A 65 -10.49 -12.42 4.39
CA ALA A 65 -11.53 -12.07 5.31
C ALA A 65 -11.16 -10.81 6.08
N GLN A 66 -12.17 -10.14 6.62
CA GLN A 66 -11.95 -9.03 7.53
C GLN A 66 -11.09 -9.51 8.70
N VAL A 67 -9.98 -8.83 8.95
CA VAL A 67 -9.10 -9.15 10.07
C VAL A 67 -9.58 -8.40 11.30
N GLU A 68 -9.55 -9.07 12.45
CA GLU A 68 -9.61 -8.40 13.74
C GLU A 68 -8.30 -7.63 13.97
N VAL A 69 -8.36 -6.32 13.74
CA VAL A 69 -7.20 -5.45 13.88
C VAL A 69 -7.00 -5.12 15.35
N GLY A 70 -5.82 -5.43 15.91
CA GLY A 70 -5.47 -5.06 17.28
C GLY A 70 -5.42 -3.53 17.49
N GLU A 71 -5.24 -3.08 18.74
CA GLU A 71 -5.10 -1.65 19.03
C GLU A 71 -3.87 -1.06 18.33
N ASN A 72 -4.02 0.12 17.73
CA ASN A 72 -2.96 0.87 17.06
C ASN A 72 -2.30 0.16 15.86
N ILE A 73 -3.06 -0.70 15.17
CA ILE A 73 -2.61 -1.39 13.95
C ILE A 73 -3.33 -0.82 12.72
N PHE A 74 -2.58 -0.75 11.62
CA PHE A 74 -3.05 -0.50 10.27
C PHE A 74 -2.69 -1.69 9.38
N VAL A 75 -3.67 -2.25 8.67
CA VAL A 75 -3.46 -3.34 7.70
C VAL A 75 -3.98 -2.91 6.35
N ALA A 76 -3.11 -2.92 5.33
CA ALA A 76 -3.47 -2.67 3.95
C ALA A 76 -3.26 -3.92 3.09
N PHE A 77 -4.15 -4.09 2.12
CA PHE A 77 -4.17 -5.21 1.22
C PHE A 77 -4.17 -4.72 -0.23
N ALA A 78 -3.38 -5.37 -1.06
CA ALA A 78 -3.23 -4.99 -2.47
C ALA A 78 -4.53 -5.08 -3.29
N THR A 79 -5.48 -5.92 -2.92
CA THR A 79 -6.76 -6.08 -3.64
C THR A 79 -7.91 -6.43 -2.70
N GLN A 80 -9.14 -6.08 -3.09
CA GLN A 80 -10.40 -6.37 -2.38
C GLN A 80 -10.65 -7.88 -2.19
N PRO A 81 -11.50 -8.28 -1.22
CA PRO A 81 -11.99 -9.65 -1.11
C PRO A 81 -12.66 -10.13 -2.42
N GLY A 82 -12.42 -11.38 -2.82
CA GLY A 82 -13.00 -12.02 -4.01
C GLY A 82 -12.29 -11.72 -5.32
N ASN A 83 -11.23 -10.90 -5.32
CA ASN A 83 -10.54 -10.50 -6.55
C ASN A 83 -9.05 -10.90 -6.55
N THR A 84 -8.50 -11.16 -7.74
CA THR A 84 -7.09 -11.57 -7.92
C THR A 84 -6.24 -10.36 -8.27
N THR A 85 -5.00 -10.33 -7.79
CA THR A 85 -4.03 -9.31 -8.20
C THR A 85 -3.64 -9.54 -9.66
N VAL A 86 -3.42 -8.44 -10.39
CA VAL A 86 -2.85 -8.52 -11.73
C VAL A 86 -1.35 -8.38 -11.59
N ASP A 87 -0.59 -9.36 -12.09
CA ASP A 87 0.86 -9.21 -12.20
C ASP A 87 1.12 -7.98 -13.08
N GLY A 88 1.83 -6.99 -12.53
CA GLY A 88 2.17 -5.77 -13.24
C GLY A 88 3.07 -6.09 -14.43
N ALA A 89 3.12 -5.17 -15.41
CA ALA A 89 4.04 -5.29 -16.54
C ALA A 89 5.50 -4.91 -16.20
N GLY A 90 5.81 -4.63 -14.93
CA GLY A 90 7.12 -4.19 -14.44
C GLY A 90 7.60 -4.98 -13.22
N ASP A 91 8.67 -4.51 -12.57
CA ASP A 91 9.34 -5.22 -11.48
C ASP A 91 8.51 -5.34 -10.18
N ASN A 92 7.54 -4.43 -10.00
CA ASN A 92 6.65 -4.39 -8.83
C ASN A 92 5.21 -4.64 -9.24
N SER A 93 4.40 -5.15 -8.29
CA SER A 93 2.94 -5.19 -8.48
C SER A 93 2.38 -3.77 -8.64
N PRO A 94 1.16 -3.61 -9.20
CA PRO A 94 0.50 -2.31 -9.26
C PRO A 94 0.34 -1.65 -7.89
N PHE A 95 0.01 -2.42 -6.86
CA PHE A 95 -0.13 -1.92 -5.49
C PHE A 95 1.20 -1.43 -4.93
N THR A 96 2.25 -2.24 -5.03
CA THR A 96 3.58 -1.86 -4.53
C THR A 96 4.15 -0.66 -5.29
N THR A 97 3.89 -0.59 -6.61
CA THR A 97 4.27 0.57 -7.43
C THR A 97 3.63 1.86 -6.90
N ALA A 98 2.31 1.86 -6.69
CA ALA A 98 1.59 3.02 -6.17
C ALA A 98 1.99 3.36 -4.73
N LEU A 99 2.23 2.35 -3.89
CA LEU A 99 2.70 2.54 -2.51
C LEU A 99 4.05 3.27 -2.49
N LEU A 100 5.03 2.80 -3.28
CA LEU A 100 6.37 3.41 -3.33
C LEU A 100 6.34 4.84 -3.87
N GLN A 101 5.41 5.17 -4.78
CA GLN A 101 5.24 6.54 -5.29
C GLN A 101 4.74 7.51 -4.23
N ASN A 102 3.98 7.03 -3.23
CA ASN A 102 3.32 7.87 -2.24
C ASN A 102 3.97 7.87 -0.85
N ILE A 103 4.70 6.82 -0.48
CA ILE A 103 5.20 6.61 0.90
C ILE A 103 6.23 7.65 1.34
N GLU A 104 6.97 8.25 0.41
CA GLU A 104 8.00 9.25 0.72
C GLU A 104 7.50 10.69 0.63
N ILE A 105 6.23 10.91 0.29
CA ILE A 105 5.67 12.25 0.15
C ILE A 105 5.60 12.94 1.52
N PRO A 106 6.33 14.05 1.73
CA PRO A 106 6.37 14.73 3.03
C PRO A 106 5.02 15.29 3.43
N GLY A 107 4.62 15.05 4.68
CA GLY A 107 3.35 15.55 5.22
C GLY A 107 2.12 14.80 4.71
N LEU A 108 2.29 13.73 3.92
CA LEU A 108 1.18 12.89 3.49
C LEU A 108 0.83 11.90 4.59
N SER A 109 -0.40 12.04 5.08
CA SER A 109 -0.95 11.22 6.14
C SER A 109 -1.18 9.77 5.64
N ILE A 110 -0.98 8.72 6.44
CA ILE A 110 -1.25 7.33 6.01
C ILE A 110 -2.64 7.16 5.38
N SER A 111 -3.65 7.84 5.92
CA SER A 111 -5.03 7.79 5.44
C SER A 111 -5.15 8.39 4.04
N ASP A 112 -4.58 9.57 3.83
CA ASP A 112 -4.58 10.24 2.52
C ASP A 112 -3.69 9.53 1.51
N MET A 113 -2.54 9.00 1.97
CA MET A 113 -1.63 8.18 1.20
C MET A 113 -2.37 6.98 0.61
N MET A 114 -3.15 6.27 1.42
CA MET A 114 -3.86 5.07 0.97
C MET A 114 -5.03 5.38 0.02
N ILE A 115 -5.61 6.58 0.09
CA ILE A 115 -6.55 7.07 -0.94
C ILE A 115 -5.82 7.19 -2.29
N ARG A 116 -4.62 7.78 -2.31
CA ARG A 116 -3.82 7.91 -3.55
C ARG A 116 -3.39 6.56 -4.09
N VAL A 117 -2.84 5.70 -3.22
CA VAL A 117 -2.44 4.32 -3.58
C VAL A 117 -3.61 3.56 -4.20
N ARG A 118 -4.84 3.71 -3.66
CA ARG A 118 -6.03 3.08 -4.23
C ARG A 118 -6.34 3.58 -5.63
N ASN A 119 -6.39 4.90 -5.82
CA ASN A 119 -6.71 5.52 -7.11
C ASN A 119 -5.67 5.16 -8.18
N GLU A 120 -4.38 5.17 -7.84
CA GLU A 120 -3.30 4.83 -8.76
C GLU A 120 -3.29 3.34 -9.11
N THR A 121 -3.49 2.47 -8.12
CA THR A 121 -3.59 1.02 -8.37
C THR A 121 -4.78 0.72 -9.30
N GLU A 122 -5.92 1.36 -9.08
CA GLU A 122 -7.11 1.21 -9.91
C GLU A 122 -6.82 1.68 -11.35
N ALA A 123 -6.16 2.83 -11.52
CA ALA A 123 -5.76 3.34 -12.83
C ALA A 123 -4.79 2.41 -13.56
N LEU A 124 -3.75 1.93 -12.87
CA LEU A 124 -2.73 1.01 -13.42
C LEU A 124 -3.33 -0.33 -13.86
N THR A 125 -4.42 -0.75 -13.23
CA THR A 125 -5.07 -2.04 -13.49
C THR A 125 -6.36 -1.93 -14.28
N LEU A 126 -6.72 -0.74 -14.76
CA LEU A 126 -7.98 -0.46 -15.47
C LEU A 126 -9.21 -0.93 -14.66
N GLY A 127 -9.23 -0.65 -13.36
CA GLY A 127 -10.32 -1.01 -12.45
C GLY A 127 -10.30 -2.46 -11.96
N ARG A 128 -9.33 -3.28 -12.37
CA ARG A 128 -9.29 -4.71 -12.01
C ARG A 128 -8.79 -4.97 -10.59
N GLN A 129 -8.08 -4.03 -9.99
CA GLN A 129 -7.54 -4.15 -8.64
C GLN A 129 -7.87 -2.90 -7.83
N VAL A 130 -8.49 -3.09 -6.68
CA VAL A 130 -8.82 -2.01 -5.76
C VAL A 130 -8.23 -2.36 -4.39
N PRO A 131 -7.19 -1.65 -3.93
CA PRO A 131 -6.65 -1.82 -2.58
C PRO A 131 -7.68 -1.48 -1.51
N TRP A 132 -7.59 -2.13 -0.35
CA TRP A 132 -8.39 -1.81 0.82
C TRP A 132 -7.55 -1.89 2.08
N ASP A 133 -7.99 -1.18 3.12
CA ASP A 133 -7.30 -1.09 4.38
C ASP A 133 -8.27 -1.16 5.57
N GLN A 134 -7.72 -1.54 6.71
CA GLN A 134 -8.38 -1.54 8.01
C GLN A 134 -7.46 -0.85 9.02
N SER A 135 -8.02 0.10 9.77
CA SER A 135 -7.25 0.93 10.68
C SER A 135 -7.92 1.02 12.05
N ASN A 136 -7.14 0.68 13.09
CA ASN A 136 -7.41 1.01 14.49
C ASN A 136 -6.35 1.97 15.04
N LEU A 137 -5.74 2.78 14.17
CA LEU A 137 -4.81 3.83 14.57
C LEU A 137 -5.52 4.88 15.42
N ARG A 138 -4.83 5.37 16.46
CA ARG A 138 -5.38 6.35 17.41
C ARG A 138 -4.95 7.78 17.12
N GLU A 139 -3.98 7.94 16.24
CA GLU A 139 -3.38 9.21 15.85
C GLU A 139 -2.91 9.12 14.40
N GLN A 140 -2.73 10.27 13.76
CA GLN A 140 -2.28 10.33 12.40
C GLN A 140 -0.79 9.95 12.32
N PHE A 141 -0.43 9.17 11.31
CA PHE A 141 0.96 8.85 11.00
C PHE A 141 1.38 9.43 9.66
N TYR A 142 2.65 9.80 9.58
CA TYR A 142 3.32 10.33 8.39
C TYR A 142 4.65 9.58 8.25
N PHE A 143 4.87 8.93 7.11
CA PHE A 143 6.15 8.25 6.86
C PHE A 143 7.30 9.23 6.70
N THR A 144 7.01 10.40 6.14
CA THR A 144 7.94 11.51 6.02
C THR A 144 7.30 12.76 6.61
N GLU A 145 7.96 13.36 7.61
CA GLU A 145 7.48 14.59 8.24
C GLU A 145 7.34 15.71 7.22
N GLN A 146 6.32 16.57 7.41
CA GLN A 146 6.11 17.72 6.55
C GLN A 146 7.32 18.64 6.61
N GLN A 147 8.02 18.79 5.49
CA GLN A 147 9.07 19.79 5.36
C GLN A 147 8.42 21.13 5.07
N VAL A 148 8.58 22.10 5.98
CA VAL A 148 8.16 23.48 5.73
C VAL A 148 9.34 24.21 5.11
N LEU A 149 9.28 24.47 3.80
CA LEU A 149 10.25 25.34 3.15
C LEU A 149 9.94 26.79 3.50
N ASP A 150 10.95 27.54 3.93
CA ASP A 150 10.81 28.99 4.01
C ASP A 150 10.62 29.60 2.60
N PRO A 151 10.11 30.84 2.48
CA PRO A 151 9.85 31.46 1.18
C PRO A 151 11.09 31.55 0.27
N THR A 152 12.29 31.66 0.84
CA THR A 152 13.54 31.75 0.09
C THR A 152 13.93 30.39 -0.48
N GLN A 153 13.84 29.34 0.33
CA GLN A 153 14.09 27.96 -0.08
C GLN A 153 13.08 27.49 -1.13
N LEU A 154 11.80 27.83 -0.97
CA LEU A 154 10.74 27.51 -1.93
C LEU A 154 11.03 28.16 -3.29
N SER A 155 11.35 29.45 -3.30
CA SER A 155 11.70 30.19 -4.53
C SER A 155 12.92 29.61 -5.24
N ALA A 156 13.98 29.28 -4.49
CA ALA A 156 15.19 28.68 -5.04
C ALA A 156 14.95 27.28 -5.63
N SER A 157 14.17 26.45 -4.97
CA SER A 157 13.81 25.11 -5.47
C SER A 157 12.89 25.19 -6.69
N LEU A 158 11.88 26.05 -6.66
CA LEU A 158 10.99 26.27 -7.80
C LEU A 158 11.77 26.79 -9.03
N SER A 159 12.70 27.72 -8.84
CA SER A 159 13.54 28.24 -9.94
C SER A 159 14.38 27.14 -10.60
N ARG A 160 14.94 26.22 -9.80
CA ARG A 160 15.66 25.05 -10.32
C ARG A 160 14.73 24.11 -11.10
N ILE A 161 13.57 23.78 -10.55
CA ILE A 161 12.57 22.92 -11.20
C ILE A 161 12.12 23.51 -12.53
N LEU A 162 11.80 24.81 -12.58
CA LEU A 162 11.32 25.48 -13.79
C LEU A 162 12.38 25.59 -14.88
N SER A 163 13.67 25.48 -14.52
CA SER A 163 14.78 25.48 -15.48
C SER A 163 15.04 24.13 -16.16
N ASP A 164 14.52 23.04 -15.60
CA ASP A 164 14.59 21.70 -16.17
C ASP A 164 13.24 21.35 -16.83
N PRO A 165 13.19 21.09 -18.16
CA PRO A 165 11.93 20.79 -18.85
C PRO A 165 11.18 19.57 -18.31
N VAL A 166 11.89 18.51 -17.89
CA VAL A 166 11.30 17.27 -17.38
C VAL A 166 10.77 17.49 -15.97
N ALA A 167 11.53 18.19 -15.12
CA ALA A 167 11.08 18.51 -13.77
C ALA A 167 9.88 19.46 -13.79
N LYS A 168 9.86 20.41 -14.73
CA LYS A 168 8.72 21.31 -14.94
C LYS A 168 7.44 20.55 -15.31
N GLU A 169 7.54 19.55 -16.19
CA GLU A 169 6.39 18.70 -16.54
C GLU A 169 5.90 17.90 -15.33
N LYS A 170 6.82 17.28 -14.57
CA LYS A 170 6.48 16.60 -13.31
C LYS A 170 5.80 17.53 -12.31
N LEU A 171 6.27 18.78 -12.18
CA LEU A 171 5.65 19.76 -11.28
C LEU A 171 4.19 20.03 -11.65
N GLN A 172 3.86 20.09 -12.93
CA GLN A 172 2.47 20.27 -13.38
C GLN A 172 1.59 19.09 -12.97
N VAL A 173 2.13 17.87 -13.05
CA VAL A 173 1.43 16.65 -12.60
C VAL A 173 1.21 16.69 -11.08
N GLU A 174 2.26 16.97 -10.31
CA GLU A 174 2.16 16.99 -8.84
C GLU A 174 1.19 18.06 -8.32
N LEU A 175 1.14 19.23 -8.97
CA LEU A 175 0.21 20.30 -8.62
C LEU A 175 -1.27 19.93 -8.82
N ALA A 176 -1.57 18.88 -9.59
CA ALA A 176 -2.95 18.40 -9.74
C ALA A 176 -3.49 17.74 -8.45
N SER A 177 -2.61 17.30 -7.55
CA SER A 177 -2.97 16.55 -6.34
C SER A 177 -2.31 17.07 -5.06
N ASN A 178 -1.39 18.03 -5.16
CA ASN A 178 -0.63 18.58 -4.04
C ASN A 178 -0.62 20.12 -4.07
N ASP A 179 -0.41 20.74 -2.91
CA ASP A 179 -0.10 22.16 -2.84
C ASP A 179 1.31 22.47 -3.42
N LEU A 180 1.60 23.74 -3.65
CA LEU A 180 2.86 24.16 -4.27
C LEU A 180 4.10 23.75 -3.47
N GLN A 181 4.08 23.84 -2.14
CA GLN A 181 5.25 23.46 -1.34
C GLN A 181 5.50 21.96 -1.45
N THR A 182 4.45 21.16 -1.25
CA THR A 182 4.52 19.71 -1.36
C THR A 182 4.99 19.29 -2.76
N ALA A 183 4.40 19.85 -3.82
CA ALA A 183 4.80 19.56 -5.19
C ALA A 183 6.27 19.95 -5.48
N VAL A 184 6.72 21.10 -4.98
CA VAL A 184 8.13 21.53 -5.12
C VAL A 184 9.08 20.60 -4.35
N ILE A 185 8.68 20.10 -3.19
CA ILE A 185 9.50 19.17 -2.40
C ILE A 185 9.61 17.83 -3.12
N ILE A 186 8.49 17.25 -3.57
CA ILE A 186 8.45 15.98 -4.31
C ILE A 186 9.35 16.05 -5.54
N VAL A 187 9.14 17.04 -6.40
CA VAL A 187 9.93 17.17 -7.63
C VAL A 187 11.39 17.53 -7.32
N GLY A 188 11.62 18.34 -6.29
CA GLY A 188 12.96 18.72 -5.84
C GLY A 188 13.80 17.54 -5.36
N GLN A 189 13.20 16.48 -4.82
CA GLN A 189 13.92 15.24 -4.46
C GLN A 189 14.45 14.51 -5.70
N THR A 190 13.73 14.56 -6.82
CA THR A 190 14.13 13.90 -8.08
C THR A 190 15.29 14.60 -8.81
N LEU A 191 15.62 15.83 -8.41
CA LEU A 191 16.71 16.65 -8.96
C LEU A 191 18.02 16.57 -8.15
N ARG A 192 18.05 15.76 -7.07
CA ARG A 192 19.24 15.60 -6.22
C ARG A 192 20.23 14.59 -6.79
#